data_AF-A0A3A2ZN18-F1
#
_entry.id   AF-A0A3A2ZN18-F1
#
_cell.length_a   1.000
_cell.length_b   1.000
_cell.length_c   1.000
_cell.angle_alpha   90.00
_cell.angle_beta   90.00
_cell.angle_gamma   90.00
#
_symmetry.space_group_name_H-M   'P 1'
#
loop_
_entity.id
_entity.type
_entity.pdbx_description
1 polymer ?
#
loop_
_entity_poly.entity_id
_entity_poly.type
_entity_poly.pdbx_seq_one_letter_code
_entity_poly.pdbx_strand_id
1 'polypeptide(L)'
;MVFLATTMPGDSGEKPLGSFVYAMPDRAVPRSALSTTLCPSHSCDEYATRIAKILATRTRIPAYVGCSINSTQLGLTVEEEMEGVRKMVDTIMERWEQRQD
;
A
#
# COMPACT_ATOMS: atom_id res chain seq x y z
N MET A 1 7.71 -6.19 3.57
CA MET A 1 6.25 -6.47 3.51
C MET A 1 5.55 -5.48 4.41
N VAL A 2 4.41 -4.96 3.96
CA VAL A 2 3.60 -3.97 4.70
C VAL A 2 2.14 -4.40 4.70
N PHE A 3 1.44 -4.23 5.82
CA PHE A 3 -0.01 -4.40 5.92
C PHE A 3 -0.65 -3.08 6.33
N LEU A 4 -1.72 -2.71 5.64
CA LEU A 4 -2.44 -1.46 5.82
C LEU A 4 -3.87 -1.75 6.26
N ALA A 5 -4.26 -1.16 7.38
CA ALA A 5 -5.62 -1.24 7.89
C ALA A 5 -5.98 0.08 8.58
N THR A 6 -7.27 0.39 8.62
CA THR A 6 -7.80 1.48 9.45
C THR A 6 -8.30 0.92 10.77
N THR A 7 -8.34 1.77 11.79
CA THR A 7 -8.93 1.46 13.10
C THR A 7 -9.89 2.58 13.48
N MET A 8 -11.06 2.22 13.98
CA MET A 8 -12.02 3.13 14.60
C MET A 8 -12.08 2.89 16.12
N PRO A 9 -12.47 3.90 16.91
CA PRO A 9 -12.76 3.69 18.33
C PRO A 9 -13.79 2.57 18.51
N GLY A 10 -13.43 1.51 19.25
CA GLY A 10 -14.30 0.35 19.47
C GLY A 10 -14.04 -0.86 18.56
N ASP A 11 -13.08 -0.78 17.64
CA ASP A 11 -12.70 -1.94 16.83
C ASP A 11 -12.01 -3.04 17.67
N SER A 12 -12.42 -4.28 17.46
CA SER A 12 -11.61 -5.46 17.81
C SER A 12 -10.35 -5.44 16.95
N GLY A 13 -9.16 -5.54 17.54
CA GLY A 13 -7.89 -5.28 16.83
C GLY A 13 -7.56 -6.17 15.62
N GLU A 14 -8.38 -7.18 15.33
CA GLU A 14 -8.21 -8.06 14.18
C GLU A 14 -8.81 -7.44 12.91
N LYS A 15 -8.00 -7.39 11.85
CA LYS A 15 -8.40 -6.86 10.54
C LYS A 15 -8.21 -7.94 9.48
N PRO A 16 -9.16 -8.10 8.54
CA PRO A 16 -8.98 -9.04 7.44
C PRO A 16 -7.78 -8.61 6.58
N LEU A 17 -7.17 -9.56 5.86
CA LEU A 17 -6.05 -9.25 4.95
C LEU A 17 -6.43 -8.23 3.87
N GLY A 18 -7.67 -8.31 3.36
CA GLY A 18 -8.13 -7.57 2.19
C GLY A 18 -7.34 -7.95 0.94
N SER A 19 -6.97 -6.97 0.11
CA SER A 19 -6.16 -7.18 -1.08
C SER A 19 -4.71 -7.44 -0.73
N PHE A 20 -4.05 -8.36 -1.43
CA PHE A 20 -2.61 -8.61 -1.32
C PHE A 20 -1.93 -8.48 -2.67
N VAL A 21 -0.97 -7.57 -2.77
CA VAL A 21 -0.31 -7.20 -4.02
C VAL A 21 1.20 -7.35 -3.90
N TYR A 22 1.80 -7.96 -4.92
CA TYR A 22 3.23 -7.96 -5.16
C TYR A 22 3.57 -6.89 -6.20
N ALA A 23 4.68 -6.17 -6.00
CA ALA A 23 5.26 -5.29 -7.00
C ALA A 23 6.78 -5.39 -7.03
N MET A 24 7.39 -5.14 -8.19
CA MET A 24 8.84 -5.10 -8.35
C MET A 24 9.27 -4.00 -9.31
N PRO A 25 10.51 -3.48 -9.17
CA PRO A 25 11.04 -2.50 -10.10
C PRO A 25 11.05 -3.07 -11.53
N ASP A 26 10.60 -2.26 -12.48
CA ASP A 26 10.75 -2.58 -13.89
C ASP A 26 12.19 -2.29 -14.32
N ARG A 27 12.87 -3.30 -14.86
CA ARG A 27 14.25 -3.17 -15.34
C ARG A 27 14.33 -2.58 -16.75
N ALA A 28 13.25 -2.67 -17.53
CA ALA A 28 13.16 -2.12 -18.87
C ALA A 28 12.77 -0.63 -18.84
N VAL A 29 11.92 -0.24 -17.89
CA VAL A 29 11.45 1.15 -17.75
C VAL A 29 11.89 1.74 -16.40
N PRO A 30 12.89 2.65 -16.39
CA PRO A 30 13.30 3.32 -15.17
C PRO A 30 12.14 4.06 -14.51
N ARG A 31 12.06 4.00 -13.18
CA ARG A 31 10.99 4.62 -12.37
C ARG A 31 9.58 4.03 -12.60
N SER A 32 9.49 2.85 -13.19
CA SER A 32 8.28 2.03 -13.27
C SER A 32 8.37 0.83 -12.34
N ALA A 33 7.22 0.25 -12.01
CA ALA A 33 7.10 -1.02 -11.32
C ALA A 33 6.06 -1.89 -12.01
N LEU A 34 6.35 -3.19 -12.06
CA LEU A 34 5.39 -4.23 -12.43
C LEU A 34 4.66 -4.68 -11.17
N SER A 35 3.38 -5.02 -11.26
CA SER A 35 2.58 -5.46 -10.12
C SER A 35 1.64 -6.60 -10.48
N THR A 36 1.38 -7.47 -9.51
CA THR A 36 0.43 -8.57 -9.62
C THR A 36 -0.35 -8.68 -8.32
N THR A 37 -1.68 -8.66 -8.43
CA THR A 37 -2.58 -8.93 -7.31
C THR A 37 -2.58 -10.43 -7.04
N LEU A 38 -2.11 -10.83 -5.86
CA LEU A 38 -2.03 -12.22 -5.41
C LEU A 38 -3.33 -12.68 -4.75
N CYS A 39 -3.96 -11.79 -3.98
CA CYS A 39 -5.28 -12.01 -3.38
C CYS A 39 -6.14 -10.78 -3.69
N PRO A 40 -7.09 -10.85 -4.64
CA PRO A 40 -7.92 -9.71 -4.99
C PRO A 40 -9.02 -9.47 -3.96
N SER A 41 -9.34 -8.19 -3.74
CA SER A 41 -10.50 -7.73 -2.98
C SER A 41 -10.95 -6.40 -3.57
N HIS A 42 -12.12 -6.41 -4.22
CA HIS A 42 -12.65 -5.28 -5.01
C HIS A 42 -12.69 -3.92 -4.29
N SER A 43 -12.67 -3.92 -2.96
CA SER A 43 -12.70 -2.71 -2.12
C SER A 43 -11.38 -1.98 -1.94
N CYS A 44 -10.23 -2.63 -2.20
CA CYS A 44 -8.91 -2.10 -1.82
C CYS A 44 -7.78 -2.40 -2.81
N ASP A 45 -8.07 -3.03 -3.95
CA ASP A 45 -7.08 -3.43 -4.97
C ASP A 45 -6.28 -2.24 -5.52
N GLU A 46 -6.95 -1.15 -5.89
CA GLU A 46 -6.29 0.04 -6.43
C GLU A 46 -5.36 0.68 -5.41
N TYR A 47 -5.83 0.79 -4.17
CA TYR A 47 -5.09 1.39 -3.06
C TYR A 47 -3.81 0.59 -2.74
N ALA A 48 -3.94 -0.75 -2.62
CA ALA A 48 -2.82 -1.65 -2.42
C ALA A 48 -1.82 -1.59 -3.58
N THR A 49 -2.33 -1.57 -4.82
CA THR A 49 -1.50 -1.54 -6.04
C THR A 49 -0.69 -0.26 -6.14
N ARG A 50 -1.30 0.90 -5.90
CA ARG A 50 -0.60 2.20 -5.92
C ARG A 50 0.56 2.21 -4.94
N ILE A 51 0.33 1.78 -3.71
CA ILE A 51 1.36 1.78 -2.66
C ILE A 51 2.45 0.77 -2.98
N ALA A 52 2.10 -0.46 -3.40
CA ALA A 52 3.09 -1.47 -3.77
C ALA A 52 4.04 -0.99 -4.88
N LYS A 53 3.49 -0.36 -5.93
CA LYS A 53 4.29 0.18 -7.04
C LYS A 53 5.19 1.33 -6.60
N ILE A 54 4.68 2.26 -5.77
CA ILE A 54 5.48 3.37 -5.26
C ILE A 54 6.64 2.86 -4.41
N LEU A 55 6.37 1.93 -3.49
CA LEU A 55 7.40 1.34 -2.62
C LEU A 55 8.45 0.60 -3.43
N ALA A 56 8.06 -0.26 -4.37
CA ALA A 56 9.00 -0.96 -5.23
C ALA A 56 9.87 0.01 -6.05
N THR A 57 9.28 1.09 -6.56
CA THR A 57 9.99 2.10 -7.33
C THR A 57 11.01 2.87 -6.48
N ARG A 58 10.61 3.31 -5.28
CA ARG A 58 11.48 4.11 -4.38
C ARG A 58 12.58 3.27 -3.74
N THR A 59 12.26 2.06 -3.28
CA THR A 59 13.21 1.18 -2.58
C THR A 59 14.11 0.35 -3.50
N ARG A 60 13.79 0.28 -4.81
CA ARG A 60 14.50 -0.53 -5.82
C ARG A 60 14.56 -2.03 -5.49
N ILE A 61 13.66 -2.52 -4.64
CA ILE A 61 13.50 -3.94 -4.33
C ILE A 61 12.02 -4.35 -4.47
N PRO A 62 11.69 -5.64 -4.56
CA PRO A 62 10.31 -6.08 -4.57
C PRO A 62 9.57 -5.75 -3.26
N ALA A 63 8.29 -5.40 -3.38
CA ALA A 63 7.41 -5.03 -2.28
C ALA A 63 6.15 -5.91 -2.26
N TYR A 64 5.73 -6.28 -1.05
CA TYR A 64 4.46 -6.95 -0.79
C TYR A 64 3.61 -6.04 0.09
N VAL A 65 2.38 -5.76 -0.34
CA VAL A 65 1.43 -4.90 0.36
C VAL A 65 0.10 -5.62 0.53
N GLY A 66 -0.29 -5.83 1.78
CA GLY A 66 -1.67 -6.17 2.13
C GLY A 66 -2.45 -4.93 2.53
N CYS A 67 -3.72 -4.85 2.17
CA CYS A 67 -4.56 -3.70 2.45
C CYS A 67 -5.99 -4.12 2.72
N SER A 68 -6.53 -3.72 3.86
CA SER A 68 -7.94 -3.89 4.21
C SER A 68 -8.72 -2.57 4.23
N ILE A 69 -8.13 -1.50 3.70
CA ILE A 69 -8.69 -0.15 3.72
C ILE A 69 -9.69 0.00 2.58
N ASN A 70 -10.97 0.11 2.91
CA ASN A 70 -12.03 0.38 1.95
C ASN A 70 -12.35 1.87 1.93
N SER A 71 -11.79 2.62 0.96
CA SER A 71 -11.99 4.08 0.87
C SER A 71 -13.44 4.46 0.63
N THR A 72 -14.18 3.65 -0.13
CA THR A 72 -15.62 3.84 -0.39
C THR A 72 -16.45 3.70 0.89
N GLN A 73 -16.19 2.67 1.70
CA GLN A 73 -16.90 2.46 2.97
C GLN A 73 -16.59 3.55 4.00
N LEU A 74 -15.38 4.10 3.94
CA LEU A 74 -14.99 5.24 4.78
C LEU A 74 -15.58 6.57 4.30
N GLY A 75 -16.21 6.60 3.12
CA GLY A 75 -16.79 7.82 2.55
C GLY A 75 -15.74 8.89 2.21
N LEU A 76 -14.50 8.48 1.94
CA LEU A 76 -13.40 9.40 1.70
C LEU A 76 -13.54 10.09 0.34
N THR A 77 -13.13 11.36 0.29
CA THR A 77 -12.91 12.05 -0.98
C THR A 77 -11.66 11.53 -1.67
N VAL A 78 -11.52 11.84 -2.97
CA VAL A 78 -10.30 11.49 -3.73
C VAL A 78 -9.07 12.18 -3.13
N GLU A 79 -9.23 13.40 -2.66
CA GLU A 79 -8.19 14.18 -2.01
C GLU A 79 -7.73 13.52 -0.70
N GLU A 80 -8.67 13.07 0.13
CA GLU A 80 -8.37 12.34 1.38
C GLU A 80 -7.70 11.00 1.08
N GLU A 81 -8.15 10.30 0.04
CA GLU A 81 -7.52 9.06 -0.40
C GLU A 81 -6.06 9.29 -0.81
N MET A 82 -5.80 10.30 -1.64
CA MET A 82 -4.45 10.65 -2.11
C MET A 82 -3.54 11.10 -0.97
N GLU A 83 -4.06 11.88 -0.02
CA GLU A 83 -3.31 12.28 1.16
C GLU A 83 -2.97 11.08 2.04
N GLY A 84 -3.91 10.15 2.22
CA GLY A 84 -3.67 8.88 2.90
C GLY A 84 -2.55 8.06 2.24
N VAL A 85 -2.58 7.93 0.91
CA VAL A 85 -1.50 7.24 0.16
C VAL A 85 -0.15 7.90 0.42
N ARG A 86 -0.08 9.23 0.25
CA ARG A 86 1.15 10.01 0.43
C ARG A 86 1.72 9.79 1.82
N LYS A 87 0.91 10.03 2.86
CA LYS A 87 1.32 9.94 4.26
C LYS A 87 1.81 8.54 4.63
N MET A 88 1.13 7.49 4.18
CA MET A 88 1.57 6.12 4.43
C MET A 88 2.89 5.80 3.73
N VAL A 89 3.03 6.16 2.45
CA VAL A 89 4.27 5.96 1.72
C VAL A 89 5.42 6.66 2.43
N ASP A 90 5.24 7.92 2.81
CA ASP A 90 6.30 8.70 3.45
C ASP A 90 6.68 8.11 4.82
N THR A 91 5.69 7.70 5.62
CA THR A 91 5.93 6.99 6.90
C THR A 91 6.68 5.66 6.72
N ILE A 92 6.34 4.89 5.68
CA ILE A 92 7.01 3.61 5.38
C ILE A 92 8.45 3.86 4.92
N MET A 93 8.66 4.86 4.07
CA MET A 93 9.99 5.21 3.55
C MET A 93 10.91 5.73 4.66
N GLU A 94 10.40 6.58 5.55
CA GLU A 94 11.15 7.04 6.73
C GLU A 94 11.64 5.86 7.58
N ARG A 95 10.75 4.90 7.89
CA ARG A 95 11.14 3.68 8.62
C ARG A 95 12.06 2.75 7.84
N TRP A 96 11.98 2.76 6.51
CA TRP A 96 12.86 1.97 5.66
C TRP A 96 14.29 2.53 5.70
N GLU A 97 14.42 3.84 5.56
CA GLU A 97 15.70 4.56 5.59
C GLU A 97 16.40 4.39 6.95
N GLN A 98 15.67 4.55 8.06
CA GLN A 98 16.19 4.31 9.43
C GLN A 98 16.74 2.89 9.67
N ARG A 99 16.36 1.90 8.85
CA ARG A 99 16.88 0.52 8.97
C ARG A 99 18.13 0.26 8.13
N GLN A 100 18.47 1.18 7.23
CA GLN A 100 19.66 1.06 6.39
C GLN A 100 20.89 1.70 7.04
N ASP A 101 20.69 2.54 8.06
CA ASP A 101 21.72 3.09 8.95
C ASP A 101 22.06 2.11 10.09
#